data_AF-A0A9P1JJW6-F1
#
_entry.id   AF-A0A9P1JJW6-F1
#
_cell.length_a   1.000
_cell.length_b   1.000
_cell.length_c   1.000
_cell.angle_alpha   90.00
_cell.angle_beta   90.00
_cell.angle_gamma   90.00
#
_symmetry.space_group_name_H-M   'P 1'
#
loop_
_entity.id
_entity.type
_entity.pdbx_description
1 polymer ?
#
loop_
_entity_poly.entity_id
_entity_poly.type
_entity_poly.pdbx_seq_one_letter_code
_entity_poly.pdbx_strand_id
1 'polypeptide(L)'
;MTAEQLSFMDPVDARAVRKIVIKELKDYRALKVQMENKRECESAGMSLFPSLRDSHNINELKVKQMERALQNSLDDLERLIIEKKYLTASTVKDISIYIDLGIKKNTYYELKKRAIYRLATALGII
;
A
#
# COMPACT_ATOMS: atom_id res chain seq x y z
N MET A 1 27.94 18.34 -28.07
CA MET A 1 27.00 17.21 -28.25
C MET A 1 26.24 17.08 -26.94
N THR A 2 25.10 17.76 -26.88
CA THR A 2 24.29 18.06 -25.71
C THR A 2 23.58 16.81 -25.18
N ALA A 3 23.61 16.65 -23.86
CA ALA A 3 22.98 15.56 -23.13
C ALA A 3 21.45 15.71 -23.08
N GLU A 4 20.80 15.59 -24.23
CA GLU A 4 19.35 15.51 -24.35
C GLU A 4 18.94 14.05 -24.58
N GLN A 5 19.14 13.21 -23.58
CA GLN A 5 18.49 11.90 -23.55
C GLN A 5 18.22 11.49 -22.11
N LEU A 6 16.93 11.26 -21.81
CA LEU A 6 16.33 10.67 -20.60
C LEU A 6 15.78 11.59 -19.50
N SER A 7 14.85 12.48 -19.83
CA SER A 7 13.77 12.81 -18.89
C SER A 7 12.42 12.93 -19.62
N PHE A 8 11.84 11.80 -20.01
CA PHE A 8 10.54 11.71 -20.69
C PHE A 8 9.32 11.90 -19.77
N MET A 9 9.52 12.22 -18.48
CA MET A 9 8.43 12.36 -17.51
C MET A 9 8.62 13.61 -16.67
N ASP A 10 7.50 14.30 -16.41
CA ASP A 10 7.47 15.44 -15.50
C ASP A 10 7.98 15.03 -14.10
N PRO A 11 8.70 15.91 -13.39
CA PRO A 11 9.14 15.63 -12.04
C PRO A 11 7.93 15.40 -11.13
N VAL A 12 7.81 14.18 -10.60
CA VAL A 12 6.72 13.81 -9.69
C VAL A 12 7.01 14.30 -8.27
N ASP A 13 6.03 14.92 -7.62
CA ASP A 13 6.13 15.29 -6.19
C ASP A 13 6.20 14.03 -5.30
N ALA A 14 7.41 13.71 -4.84
CA ALA A 14 7.68 12.61 -3.93
C ALA A 14 6.84 12.65 -2.64
N ARG A 15 6.50 13.85 -2.14
CA ARG A 15 5.68 14.02 -0.94
C ARG A 15 4.23 13.65 -1.23
N ALA A 16 3.71 14.05 -2.39
CA ALA A 16 2.38 13.70 -2.85
C ALA A 16 2.25 12.18 -3.04
N VAL A 17 3.18 11.55 -3.76
CA VAL A 17 3.22 10.09 -3.97
C VAL A 17 3.18 9.35 -2.63
N ARG A 18 4.09 9.72 -1.72
CA ARG A 18 4.15 9.13 -0.38
C ARG A 18 2.82 9.28 0.37
N LYS A 19 2.19 10.45 0.31
CA LYS A 19 0.93 10.71 1.00
C LYS A 19 -0.20 9.83 0.44
N ILE A 20 -0.30 9.71 -0.88
CA ILE A 20 -1.32 8.91 -1.56
C ILE A 20 -1.15 7.43 -1.23
N VAL A 21 0.06 6.88 -1.42
CA VAL A 21 0.32 5.45 -1.14
C VAL A 21 0.03 5.10 0.32
N ILE A 22 0.46 5.94 1.27
CA ILE A 22 0.19 5.70 2.71
C ILE A 22 -1.31 5.73 3.00
N LYS A 23 -2.06 6.60 2.34
CA LYS A 23 -3.52 6.64 2.49
C LYS A 23 -4.15 5.36 1.97
N GLU A 24 -3.82 4.93 0.75
CA GLU A 24 -4.38 3.71 0.17
C GLU A 24 -4.00 2.45 0.98
N LEU A 25 -2.80 2.38 1.56
CA LEU A 25 -2.41 1.29 2.48
C LEU A 25 -3.27 1.24 3.75
N LYS A 26 -3.65 2.40 4.29
CA LYS A 26 -4.52 2.47 5.46
C LYS A 26 -5.96 2.08 5.10
N ASP A 27 -6.47 2.60 4.00
CA ASP A 27 -7.82 2.31 3.51
C ASP A 27 -7.95 0.81 3.18
N TYR A 28 -6.91 0.22 2.59
CA TYR A 28 -6.82 -1.22 2.31
C TYR A 28 -7.14 -2.10 3.53
N ARG A 29 -6.71 -1.72 4.74
CA ARG A 29 -7.02 -2.50 5.96
C ARG A 29 -8.53 -2.61 6.20
N ALA A 30 -9.25 -1.51 6.04
CA ALA A 30 -10.70 -1.49 6.20
C ALA A 30 -11.40 -2.20 5.04
N LEU A 31 -10.91 -1.99 3.81
CA LEU A 31 -11.46 -2.63 2.62
C LEU A 31 -11.31 -4.16 2.64
N LYS A 32 -10.19 -4.67 3.18
CA LYS A 32 -9.97 -6.11 3.32
C LYS A 32 -11.00 -6.74 4.24
N VAL A 33 -11.25 -6.14 5.41
CA VAL A 33 -12.30 -6.58 6.35
C VAL A 33 -13.69 -6.47 5.70
N GLN A 34 -13.97 -5.38 4.98
CA GLN A 34 -15.23 -5.23 4.25
C GLN A 34 -15.44 -6.38 3.24
N MET A 35 -14.40 -6.77 2.52
CA MET A 35 -14.47 -7.87 1.54
C MET A 35 -14.77 -9.22 2.22
N GLU A 36 -14.15 -9.50 3.37
CA GLU A 36 -14.41 -10.71 4.17
C GLU A 36 -15.84 -10.73 4.69
N ASN A 37 -16.30 -9.65 5.35
CA ASN A 37 -17.66 -9.52 5.85
C ASN A 37 -18.71 -9.68 4.73
N LYS A 38 -18.41 -9.16 3.53
CA LYS A 38 -19.31 -9.30 2.37
C LYS A 38 -19.43 -10.75 1.93
N ARG A 39 -18.32 -11.50 1.86
CA ARG A 39 -18.34 -12.93 1.50
C ARG A 39 -19.15 -13.77 2.50
N GLU A 40 -19.06 -13.45 3.79
CA GLU A 40 -19.87 -14.09 4.84
C GLU A 40 -21.36 -13.79 4.65
N CYS A 41 -21.72 -12.54 4.39
CA CYS A 41 -23.09 -12.11 4.12
C CYS A 41 -23.67 -12.77 2.86
N GLU A 42 -22.90 -12.81 1.76
CA GLU A 42 -23.28 -13.47 0.50
C GLU A 42 -23.50 -14.97 0.71
N SER A 43 -22.62 -15.64 1.47
CA SER A 43 -22.74 -17.07 1.78
C SER A 43 -23.95 -17.38 2.66
N ALA A 44 -24.32 -16.46 3.56
CA ALA A 44 -25.50 -16.60 4.41
C ALA A 44 -26.80 -16.09 3.75
N GLY A 45 -26.73 -15.46 2.58
CA GLY A 45 -27.89 -14.81 1.94
C GLY A 45 -28.46 -13.65 2.75
N MET A 46 -27.64 -12.99 3.58
CA MET A 46 -28.07 -11.95 4.51
C MET A 46 -27.43 -10.59 4.20
N SER A 47 -28.05 -9.51 4.66
CA SER A 47 -27.44 -8.18 4.70
C SER A 47 -27.56 -7.63 6.13
N LEU A 48 -26.42 -7.53 6.84
CA LEU A 48 -26.40 -7.16 8.26
C LEU A 48 -26.46 -5.64 8.49
N PHE A 49 -25.91 -4.86 7.56
CA PHE A 49 -25.78 -3.41 7.70
C PHE A 49 -26.21 -2.69 6.40
N PRO A 50 -26.93 -1.56 6.50
CA PRO A 50 -27.31 -0.79 5.32
C PRO A 50 -26.09 -0.10 4.69
N SER A 51 -26.02 -0.07 3.35
CA SER A 51 -25.00 0.69 2.63
C SER A 51 -25.53 2.05 2.18
N LEU A 52 -24.75 3.11 2.42
CA LEU A 52 -25.05 4.46 1.93
C LEU A 52 -24.55 4.70 0.50
N ARG A 53 -23.70 3.81 -0.04
CA ARG A 53 -23.07 3.94 -1.36
C ARG A 53 -22.87 2.58 -1.99
N ASP A 54 -23.16 2.46 -3.28
CA ASP A 54 -22.85 1.24 -4.04
C ASP A 54 -21.44 1.32 -4.63
N SER A 55 -20.43 1.12 -3.78
CA SER A 55 -19.01 1.12 -4.17
C SER A 55 -18.35 -0.25 -4.00
N HIS A 56 -19.13 -1.33 -3.89
CA HIS A 56 -18.61 -2.64 -3.55
C HIS A 56 -17.65 -3.19 -4.61
N ASN A 57 -18.00 -3.09 -5.90
CA ASN A 57 -17.14 -3.57 -6.98
C ASN A 57 -15.79 -2.83 -7.04
N ILE A 58 -15.82 -1.50 -6.83
CA ILE A 58 -14.60 -0.68 -6.80
C ILE A 58 -13.71 -1.08 -5.62
N ASN A 59 -14.31 -1.24 -4.45
CA ASN A 59 -13.61 -1.62 -3.22
C ASN A 59 -12.96 -3.01 -3.34
N GLU A 60 -13.67 -3.98 -3.91
CA GLU A 60 -13.12 -5.31 -4.16
C GLU A 60 -11.93 -5.28 -5.13
N LEU A 61 -12.03 -4.51 -6.22
CA LEU A 61 -10.91 -4.32 -7.14
C LEU A 61 -9.71 -3.65 -6.48
N LYS A 62 -9.94 -2.64 -5.63
CA LYS A 62 -8.87 -2.00 -4.84
C LYS A 62 -8.15 -3.00 -3.95
N VAL A 63 -8.87 -3.88 -3.24
CA VAL A 63 -8.27 -4.93 -2.40
C VAL A 63 -7.42 -5.86 -3.24
N LYS A 64 -7.97 -6.40 -4.34
CA LYS A 64 -7.24 -7.33 -5.22
C LYS A 64 -5.97 -6.72 -5.83
N GLN A 65 -6.04 -5.46 -6.25
CA GLN A 65 -4.87 -4.76 -6.80
C GLN A 65 -3.82 -4.46 -5.73
N MET A 66 -4.23 -4.03 -4.53
CA MET A 66 -3.31 -3.80 -3.42
C MET A 66 -2.64 -5.10 -2.95
N GLU A 67 -3.38 -6.21 -2.83
CA GLU A 67 -2.82 -7.52 -2.50
C GLU A 67 -1.75 -7.94 -3.52
N ARG A 68 -2.06 -7.81 -4.81
CA ARG A 68 -1.11 -8.13 -5.88
C ARG A 68 0.12 -7.23 -5.85
N ALA A 69 -0.07 -5.93 -5.60
CA ALA A 69 1.05 -4.99 -5.48
C ALA A 69 1.94 -5.34 -4.29
N LEU A 70 1.37 -5.61 -3.12
CA LEU A 70 2.12 -6.01 -1.93
C LEU A 70 2.89 -7.32 -2.11
N GLN A 71 2.32 -8.29 -2.85
CA GLN A 71 2.92 -9.60 -3.06
C GLN A 71 3.98 -9.62 -4.16
N ASN A 72 3.76 -8.89 -5.26
CA ASN A 72 4.54 -9.08 -6.50
C ASN A 72 5.43 -7.88 -6.85
N SER A 73 5.25 -6.71 -6.23
CA SER A 73 6.05 -5.52 -6.54
C SER A 73 7.13 -5.22 -5.51
N LEU A 74 7.17 -5.92 -4.38
CA LEU A 74 8.06 -5.67 -3.26
C LEU A 74 8.98 -6.87 -3.01
N ASP A 75 10.23 -6.61 -2.64
CA ASP A 75 11.11 -7.64 -2.10
C ASP A 75 10.66 -8.00 -0.66
N ASP A 76 11.04 -9.18 -0.14
CA ASP A 76 10.61 -9.66 1.19
C ASP A 76 10.84 -8.63 2.30
N LEU A 77 12.02 -7.99 2.32
CA LEU A 77 12.37 -7.01 3.33
C LEU A 77 11.56 -5.71 3.20
N GLU A 78 11.26 -5.30 1.98
CA GLU A 78 10.40 -4.13 1.72
C GLU A 78 8.97 -4.39 2.18
N ARG A 79 8.44 -5.57 1.84
CA ARG A 79 7.13 -6.00 2.25
C ARG A 79 7.01 -6.05 3.78
N LEU A 80 7.99 -6.61 4.47
CA LEU A 80 8.08 -6.61 5.94
C LEU A 80 8.05 -5.19 6.52
N ILE A 81 8.77 -4.24 5.91
CA ILE A 81 8.77 -2.84 6.32
C ILE A 81 7.37 -2.23 6.15
N ILE A 82 6.72 -2.44 5.00
CA ILE A 82 5.39 -1.90 4.71
C ILE A 82 4.35 -2.50 5.65
N GLU A 83 4.36 -3.82 5.84
CA GLU A 83 3.45 -4.53 6.73
C GLU A 83 3.57 -4.03 8.17
N LYS A 84 4.80 -4.04 8.74
CA LYS A 84 5.04 -3.57 10.10
C LYS A 84 4.69 -2.09 10.29
N LYS A 85 4.96 -1.23 9.30
CA LYS A 85 4.80 0.21 9.43
C LYS A 85 3.36 0.70 9.22
N TYR A 86 2.65 0.11 8.27
CA TYR A 86 1.39 0.68 7.74
C TYR A 86 0.19 -0.26 7.87
N LEU A 87 0.41 -1.58 7.91
CA LEU A 87 -0.67 -2.57 7.91
C LEU A 87 -0.99 -3.12 9.31
N THR A 88 -0.18 -2.78 10.32
CA THR A 88 -0.45 -3.07 11.74
C THR A 88 -1.48 -2.11 12.33
N ALA A 89 -2.19 -2.56 13.37
CA ALA A 89 -3.16 -1.74 14.09
C ALA A 89 -2.50 -0.59 14.88
N SER A 90 -1.31 -0.85 15.41
CA SER A 90 -0.56 0.09 16.25
C SER A 90 0.35 0.98 15.41
N THR A 91 0.48 2.24 15.78
CA THR A 91 1.49 3.13 15.19
C THR A 91 2.88 2.75 15.67
N VAL A 92 3.64 2.02 14.85
CA VAL A 92 5.01 1.61 15.18
C VAL A 92 6.01 2.71 14.79
N LYS A 93 6.97 3.02 15.67
CA LYS A 93 8.05 3.97 15.37
C LYS A 93 9.04 3.35 14.38
N ASP A 94 9.60 4.17 13.49
CA ASP A 94 10.60 3.70 12.50
C ASP A 94 11.81 3.04 13.20
N ILE A 95 12.22 3.56 14.36
CA ILE A 95 13.30 2.99 15.18
C ILE A 95 13.06 1.57 15.64
N SER A 96 11.85 1.26 16.10
CA SER A 96 11.49 -0.09 16.51
C SER A 96 11.61 -1.04 15.32
N ILE A 97 11.14 -0.62 14.13
CA ILE A 97 11.14 -1.47 12.95
C ILE A 97 12.57 -1.82 12.50
N TYR A 98 13.47 -0.85 12.37
CA TYR A 98 14.81 -1.17 11.89
C TYR A 98 15.67 -1.89 12.92
N ILE A 99 15.41 -1.70 14.23
CA ILE A 99 16.04 -2.48 15.30
C ILE A 99 15.53 -3.92 15.24
N ASP A 100 14.21 -4.13 15.17
CA ASP A 100 13.58 -5.45 15.12
C ASP A 100 14.03 -6.25 13.87
N LEU A 101 14.23 -5.55 12.75
CA LEU A 101 14.71 -6.16 11.50
C LEU A 101 16.24 -6.30 11.42
N GLY A 102 16.99 -5.80 12.40
CA GLY A 102 18.46 -5.86 12.39
C GLY A 102 19.12 -5.07 11.25
N ILE A 103 18.47 -4.03 10.73
CA ILE A 103 18.97 -3.25 9.58
C ILE A 103 19.43 -1.86 9.99
N LYS A 104 20.41 -1.33 9.24
CA LYS A 104 20.91 0.03 9.45
C LYS A 104 19.82 1.06 9.14
N LYS A 105 19.84 2.18 9.88
CA LYS A 105 18.90 3.31 9.71
C LYS A 105 18.79 3.78 8.25
N ASN A 106 19.91 3.99 7.57
CA ASN A 106 19.90 4.50 6.19
C ASN A 106 19.26 3.49 5.22
N THR A 107 19.66 2.22 5.33
CA THR A 107 19.09 1.12 4.55
C THR A 107 17.58 1.01 4.76
N TYR A 108 17.09 1.17 6.00
CA TYR A 108 15.65 1.21 6.26
C TYR A 108 14.93 2.33 5.49
N TYR A 109 15.44 3.56 5.52
CA TYR A 109 14.79 4.69 4.84
C TYR A 109 14.85 4.56 3.32
N GLU A 110 15.93 4.00 2.78
CA GLU A 110 16.06 3.69 1.35
C GLU A 110 15.05 2.63 0.90
N LEU A 111 15.00 1.49 1.58
CA LEU A 111 14.06 0.41 1.29
C LEU A 111 12.61 0.88 1.43
N LYS A 112 12.30 1.64 2.49
CA LYS A 112 10.98 2.22 2.69
C LYS A 112 10.58 3.16 1.56
N LYS A 113 11.50 4.03 1.11
CA LYS A 113 11.25 4.93 -0.03
C LYS A 113 11.02 4.11 -1.30
N ARG A 114 11.90 3.15 -1.58
CA ARG A 114 11.83 2.28 -2.78
C ARG A 114 10.53 1.49 -2.83
N ALA A 115 10.11 0.91 -1.71
CA ALA A 115 8.84 0.19 -1.58
C ALA A 115 7.62 1.08 -1.89
N ILE A 116 7.61 2.33 -1.39
CA ILE A 116 6.52 3.28 -1.68
C ILE A 116 6.43 3.60 -3.18
N TYR A 117 7.57 3.77 -3.84
CA TYR A 117 7.60 4.02 -5.29
C TYR A 117 7.18 2.80 -6.10
N ARG A 118 7.62 1.60 -5.72
CA ARG A 118 7.19 0.33 -6.34
C ARG A 118 5.67 0.15 -6.25
N LEU A 119 5.09 0.42 -5.07
CA LEU A 119 3.65 0.42 -4.89
C LEU A 119 2.96 1.51 -5.73
N ALA A 120 3.52 2.72 -5.80
CA ALA A 120 2.96 3.78 -6.61
C ALA A 120 2.89 3.40 -8.09
N THR A 121 3.96 2.83 -8.65
CA THR A 121 4.01 2.33 -10.02
C THR A 121 3.03 1.17 -10.23
N ALA A 122 3.03 0.18 -9.33
CA ALA A 122 2.16 -1.00 -9.44
C ALA A 122 0.66 -0.66 -9.39
N LEU A 123 0.30 0.44 -8.69
CA LEU A 123 -1.06 0.92 -8.55
C LEU A 123 -1.43 2.03 -9.56
N GLY A 124 -0.53 2.38 -10.47
CA GLY A 124 -0.77 3.42 -11.48
C GLY A 124 -0.91 4.83 -10.91
N ILE A 125 -0.28 5.12 -9.77
CA ILE A 125 -0.22 6.47 -9.16
C ILE A 125 0.83 7.34 -9.88
N ILE A 126 1.86 6.71 -10.46
CA ILE A 126 2.94 7.31 -11.25
C ILE A 126 3.26 6.46 -12.47
#